data_AF-A0A1I0RX97-F1
#
_entry.id   AF-A0A1I0RX97-F1
#
_cell.length_a   1.000
_cell.length_b   1.000
_cell.length_c   1.000
_cell.angle_alpha   90.00
_cell.angle_beta   90.00
_cell.angle_gamma   90.00
#
_symmetry.space_group_name_H-M   'P 1'
#
loop_
_entity.id
_entity.type
_entity.pdbx_description
1 polymer ?
#
loop_
_entity_poly.entity_id
_entity_poly.type
_entity_poly.pdbx_seq_one_letter_code
_entity_poly.pdbx_strand_id
1 'polypeptide(L)'
;MIKRDDLLVMRAIALCFKPFLKPEEALIYCNLGRTQFAKNCEEYGIYKTNSGYYRKEDIDKMLSGEIVAAVASTPLVKLRAA
;
A
#
# COMPACT_ATOMS: atom_id res chain seq x y z
N MET A 1 25.17 11.50 -18.26
CA MET A 1 23.72 11.68 -18.52
C MET A 1 23.05 10.36 -18.22
N ILE A 2 22.06 10.32 -17.32
CA ILE A 2 21.34 9.08 -17.01
C ILE A 2 20.38 8.80 -18.17
N LYS A 3 20.30 7.54 -18.64
CA LYS A 3 19.38 7.16 -19.72
C LYS A 3 17.94 7.22 -19.21
N ARG A 4 16.97 7.47 -20.09
CA ARG A 4 15.55 7.59 -19.68
C ARG A 4 15.02 6.31 -19.04
N ASP A 5 15.48 5.15 -19.48
CA ASP A 5 15.08 3.86 -18.92
C ASP A 5 15.63 3.68 -17.50
N ASP A 6 16.87 4.08 -17.26
CA ASP A 6 17.47 4.07 -15.92
C ASP A 6 16.69 4.96 -14.94
N LEU A 7 16.20 6.12 -15.41
CA LEU A 7 15.32 6.99 -14.63
C LEU A 7 13.98 6.32 -14.29
N LEU A 8 13.40 5.57 -15.23
CA LEU A 8 12.15 4.83 -15.01
C LEU A 8 12.35 3.73 -13.97
N VAL A 9 13.43 2.96 -14.11
CA VAL A 9 13.82 1.89 -13.18
C VAL A 9 14.07 2.46 -11.78
N MET A 10 14.83 3.56 -11.67
CA MET A 10 15.08 4.22 -10.38
C MET A 10 13.79 4.70 -9.70
N ARG A 11 12.82 5.22 -10.46
CA ARG A 11 11.51 5.62 -9.91
C ARG A 11 10.70 4.42 -9.43
N ALA A 12 10.68 3.32 -10.18
CA ALA A 12 10.02 2.09 -9.76
C ALA A 12 10.65 1.54 -8.46
N ILE A 13 11.98 1.51 -8.38
CA ILE A 13 12.72 1.10 -7.18
C ILE A 13 12.36 2.00 -5.98
N ALA A 14 12.28 3.32 -6.17
CA ALA A 14 11.93 4.25 -5.10
C ALA A 14 10.52 4.00 -4.53
N LEU A 15 9.57 3.51 -5.34
CA LEU A 15 8.24 3.14 -4.86
C LEU A 15 8.28 1.95 -3.89
N CYS A 16 9.17 0.97 -4.13
CA CYS A 16 9.34 -0.20 -3.27
C CYS A 16 9.82 0.12 -1.86
N PHE A 17 10.42 1.29 -1.64
CA PHE A 17 10.92 1.71 -0.32
C PHE A 17 9.96 2.67 0.40
N LYS A 18 8.85 3.05 -0.23
CA LYS A 18 7.91 4.01 0.35
C LYS A 18 6.95 3.30 1.31
N PRO A 19 6.81 3.75 2.57
CA PRO A 19 5.92 3.08 3.53
C PRO A 19 4.42 3.25 3.19
N PHE A 20 4.07 4.32 2.49
CA PHE A 20 2.70 4.62 2.08
C PHE A 20 2.63 4.92 0.58
N LEU A 21 1.77 4.21 -0.12
CA LEU A 21 1.58 4.29 -1.56
C LEU A 21 0.27 5.01 -1.89
N LYS A 22 0.32 5.95 -2.83
CA LYS A 22 -0.89 6.51 -3.45
C LYS A 22 -1.62 5.41 -4.24
N PRO A 23 -2.92 5.56 -4.53
CA PRO A 23 -3.64 4.59 -5.35
C PRO A 23 -2.94 4.27 -6.68
N GLU A 24 -2.41 5.28 -7.37
CA GLU A 24 -1.70 5.11 -8.64
C GLU A 24 -0.36 4.38 -8.45
N GLU A 25 0.36 4.71 -7.37
CA GLU A 25 1.64 4.07 -7.02
C GLU A 25 1.42 2.60 -6.62
N ALA A 26 0.34 2.28 -5.92
CA ALA A 26 -0.02 0.92 -5.51
C ALA A 26 -0.36 0.03 -6.72
N LEU A 27 -1.07 0.57 -7.73
CA LEU A 27 -1.36 -0.16 -8.97
C LEU A 27 -0.08 -0.52 -9.73
N ILE A 28 0.86 0.42 -9.80
CA ILE A 28 2.18 0.18 -10.41
C ILE A 28 2.96 -0.86 -9.60
N TYR A 29 2.96 -0.74 -8.27
CA TYR A 29 3.69 -1.63 -7.38
C TYR A 29 3.20 -3.08 -7.46
N CYS A 30 1.88 -3.29 -7.50
CA CYS A 30 1.28 -4.62 -7.62
C CYS A 30 1.27 -5.14 -9.07
N ASN A 31 1.56 -4.28 -10.05
CA ASN A 31 1.35 -4.55 -11.47
C ASN A 31 -0.09 -5.07 -11.77
N LEU A 32 -1.09 -4.47 -11.13
CA LEU A 32 -2.50 -4.85 -11.25
C LEU A 32 -3.33 -3.75 -11.89
N GLY A 33 -4.34 -4.14 -12.66
CA GLY A 33 -5.36 -3.22 -13.15
C GLY A 33 -6.26 -2.70 -12.02
N ARG A 34 -6.87 -1.52 -12.21
CA ARG A 34 -7.69 -0.83 -11.19
C ARG A 34 -8.80 -1.72 -10.59
N THR A 35 -9.51 -2.47 -11.43
CA THR A 35 -10.61 -3.35 -11.01
C THR A 35 -10.13 -4.60 -10.28
N GLN A 36 -9.02 -5.20 -10.70
CA GLN A 36 -8.42 -6.36 -10.02
C GLN A 36 -7.87 -5.95 -8.65
N PHE A 37 -7.14 -4.84 -8.60
CA PHE A 37 -6.61 -4.32 -7.34
C PHE A 37 -7.73 -3.98 -6.34
N ALA A 38 -8.85 -3.41 -6.79
CA ALA A 38 -9.99 -3.14 -5.93
C ALA A 38 -10.60 -4.42 -5.33
N LYS A 39 -10.80 -5.46 -6.15
CA LYS A 39 -11.29 -6.76 -5.67
C LYS A 39 -10.35 -7.38 -4.65
N ASN A 40 -9.04 -7.40 -4.94
CA ASN A 40 -8.05 -7.92 -4.00
C ASN A 40 -8.01 -7.09 -2.71
N CYS A 41 -8.14 -5.76 -2.79
CA CYS A 41 -8.22 -4.94 -1.57
C CYS A 41 -9.44 -5.33 -0.71
N GLU A 42 -10.59 -5.61 -1.33
CA GLU A 42 -11.79 -6.05 -0.62
C GLU A 42 -11.63 -7.46 -0.03
N GLU A 43 -11.09 -8.42 -0.80
CA GLU A 43 -10.88 -9.81 -0.38
C GLU A 43 -9.86 -9.93 0.76
N TYR A 44 -8.79 -9.13 0.72
CA TYR A 44 -7.70 -9.19 1.70
C TYR A 44 -7.86 -8.18 2.84
N GLY A 45 -8.94 -7.40 2.88
CA GLY A 45 -9.23 -6.45 3.96
C GLY A 45 -8.32 -5.22 3.99
N ILE A 46 -7.80 -4.78 2.84
CA ILE A 46 -6.91 -3.62 2.73
C ILE A 46 -7.74 -2.33 2.61
N TYR A 47 -7.52 -1.42 3.55
CA TYR A 47 -8.18 -0.11 3.56
C TYR A 47 -7.18 1.03 3.40
N LYS A 48 -7.67 2.14 2.84
CA LYS A 48 -6.93 3.40 2.80
C LYS A 48 -6.87 4.01 4.19
N THR A 49 -5.76 4.66 4.48
CA THR A 49 -5.65 5.60 5.60
C THR A 49 -6.58 6.81 5.39
N ASN A 50 -6.83 7.58 6.45
CA ASN A 50 -7.66 8.80 6.39
C ASN A 50 -7.19 9.81 5.32
N SER A 51 -5.90 9.79 4.98
CA SER A 51 -5.31 10.65 3.94
C SER A 51 -5.39 10.06 2.52
N GLY A 52 -5.98 8.88 2.34
CA GLY A 52 -6.21 8.25 1.04
C GLY A 52 -5.09 7.34 0.53
N TYR A 53 -4.09 7.01 1.35
CA TYR A 53 -2.94 6.17 0.99
C TYR A 53 -3.06 4.73 1.51
N TYR A 54 -2.41 3.80 0.83
CA TYR A 54 -2.28 2.40 1.24
C TYR A 54 -0.98 2.18 2.01
N ARG A 55 -1.02 1.40 3.09
CA ARG A 55 0.21 0.94 3.76
C ARG A 55 0.88 -0.12 2.89
N LYS A 56 2.18 0.02 2.69
CA LYS A 56 2.95 -0.95 1.92
C LYS A 56 2.91 -2.34 2.55
N GLU A 57 2.99 -2.43 3.87
CA GLU A 57 2.91 -3.71 4.59
C GLU A 57 1.60 -4.48 4.32
N ASP A 58 0.48 -3.76 4.20
CA ASP A 58 -0.82 -4.38 3.90
C ASP A 58 -0.86 -4.89 2.45
N ILE A 59 -0.25 -4.14 1.52
CA ILE A 59 -0.10 -4.57 0.12
C ILE A 59 0.86 -5.76 0.01
N ASP A 60 1.98 -5.76 0.72
CA ASP A 60 2.95 -6.85 0.74
C ASP A 60 2.30 -8.15 1.24
N LYS A 61 1.46 -8.06 2.29
CA LYS A 61 0.65 -9.18 2.78
C LYS A 61 -0.29 -9.72 1.71
N MET A 62 -1.03 -8.85 1.02
CA MET A 62 -1.88 -9.25 -0.09
C MET A 62 -1.09 -9.94 -1.22
N LEU A 63 0.09 -9.43 -1.58
CA LEU A 63 0.95 -10.04 -2.59
C LEU A 63 1.52 -11.40 -2.14
N SER A 64 1.72 -11.59 -0.83
CA SER A 64 2.12 -12.87 -0.25
C SER A 64 0.97 -13.87 -0.07
N GLY A 65 -0.28 -13.46 -0.32
CA GLY A 65 -1.46 -14.30 -0.13
C GLY A 65 -1.97 -14.34 1.33
N GLU A 66 -1.45 -13.46 2.20
CA GLU A 66 -1.89 -13.34 3.60
C GLU A 66 -3.05 -12.36 3.72
N ILE A 67 -4.14 -12.79 4.35
CA ILE A 67 -5.27 -11.91 4.66
C ILE A 67 -4.84 -10.92 5.74
N VAL A 68 -5.01 -9.63 5.47
CA VAL A 68 -4.83 -8.60 6.48
C VAL A 68 -6.04 -8.67 7.41
N ALA A 69 -5.96 -9.51 8.45
CA ALA A 69 -6.91 -9.45 9.54
C ALA A 69 -6.91 -7.99 10.02
N ALA A 70 -8.06 -7.33 9.91
CA ALA A 70 -8.21 -5.92 10.24
C ALA A 70 -7.77 -5.71 11.70
N VAL A 71 -6.50 -5.37 11.90
CA VAL A 71 -6.05 -4.76 13.13
C VAL A 71 -6.71 -3.41 13.07
N ALA A 72 -7.85 -3.31 13.76
CA ALA A 72 -8.54 -2.08 14.07
C ALA A 72 -7.46 -1.02 14.22
N SER A 73 -7.51 -0.01 13.35
CA SER A 73 -6.74 1.21 13.50
C SER A 73 -6.83 1.60 14.96
N THR A 74 -5.82 1.30 15.77
CA THR A 74 -5.78 1.75 17.16
C THR A 74 -5.67 3.26 17.05
N PRO A 75 -6.68 4.04 17.46
CA PRO A 75 -6.39 5.41 17.83
C PRO A 75 -5.45 5.31 19.03
N LEU A 76 -4.22 5.74 18.86
CA LEU A 76 -3.30 6.07 19.96
C LEU A 76 -3.87 7.28 20.73
N VAL A 77 -5.04 7.15 21.37
CA VAL A 77 -5.50 8.02 22.46
C VAL A 77 -6.47 7.23 23.36
N LYS A 78 -5.91 6.36 24.21
CA LYS A 78 -6.57 5.97 25.47
C LYS A 78 -5.51 5.92 26.57
N LEU A 79 -5.10 7.10 27.02
CA LEU A 79 -4.62 7.30 28.39
C LEU A 79 -5.58 8.32 29.01
N ARG A 80 -6.70 7.80 29.53
CA ARG A 80 -7.50 8.45 30.56
C ARG A 80 -7.45 7.53 31.78
N ALA A 81 -6.81 8.01 32.84
CA ALA A 81 -6.99 7.69 34.26
C ALA A 81 -5.85 8.42 34.99
N ALA A 82 -6.03 9.20 36.04
CA ALA A 82 -7.17 9.48 36.91
C ALA A 82 -6.99 10.89 37.49
#